data_AF-A0A7C3IPK1-F1
#
_entry.id   AF-A0A7C3IPK1-F1
#
_cell.length_a   1.000
_cell.length_b   1.000
_cell.length_c   1.000
_cell.angle_alpha   90.00
_cell.angle_beta   90.00
_cell.angle_gamma   90.00
#
_symmetry.space_group_name_H-M   'P 1'
#
loop_
_entity.id
_entity.type
_entity.pdbx_description
1 polymer ?
#
loop_
_entity_poly.entity_id
_entity_poly.type
_entity_poly.pdbx_seq_one_letter_code
_entity_poly.pdbx_strand_id
1 'polypeptide(L)'
;MSEARQKLESIIQEFSVEKFTHFFREKSRRYRVINESYNRFNDDNFKDGLKLGEIDFEDGKLLVCAFEVTKDLSERRGQKNPI
;
A
#
# COMPACT_ATOMS: atom_id res chain seq x y z
N MET A 1 13.72 15.21 10.67
CA MET A 1 12.84 14.33 9.87
C MET A 1 13.02 12.91 10.37
N SER A 2 11.96 12.11 10.51
CA SER A 2 12.09 10.72 10.97
C SER A 2 12.68 9.84 9.87
N GLU A 3 13.61 8.95 10.20
CA GLU A 3 14.18 7.91 9.29
C GLU A 3 13.10 7.15 8.51
N ALA A 4 12.03 6.75 9.22
CA ALA A 4 10.90 6.07 8.59
C ALA A 4 10.21 6.88 7.48
N ARG A 5 10.19 8.22 7.60
CA ARG A 5 9.59 9.09 6.60
C ARG A 5 10.44 9.17 5.34
N GLN A 6 11.76 9.26 5.50
CA GLN A 6 12.70 9.27 4.36
C GLN A 6 12.66 7.96 3.59
N LYS A 7 12.62 6.82 4.30
CA LYS A 7 12.43 5.49 3.68
C LYS A 7 11.14 5.46 2.86
N LEU A 8 10.03 5.92 3.44
CA LEU A 8 8.75 5.94 2.74
C LEU A 8 8.77 6.88 1.51
N GLU A 9 9.36 8.07 1.63
CA GLU A 9 9.50 9.02 0.51
C GLU A 9 10.31 8.41 -0.65
N SER A 10 11.43 7.73 -0.36
CA SER A 10 12.22 7.00 -1.37
C SER A 10 11.42 5.87 -2.03
N ILE A 11 10.63 5.13 -1.26
CA ILE A 11 9.79 4.06 -1.78
C ILE A 11 8.70 4.62 -2.70
N ILE A 12 8.14 5.80 -2.40
CA ILE A 12 7.09 6.42 -3.23
C ILE A 12 7.68 6.96 -4.54
N GLN A 13 8.86 7.59 -4.50
CA GLN A 13 9.52 8.12 -5.69
C GLN A 13 10.00 7.01 -6.64
N GLU A 14 10.49 5.91 -6.08
CA GLU A 14 10.88 4.71 -6.81
C GLU A 14 10.04 3.53 -6.32
N PHE A 15 8.79 3.50 -6.79
CA PHE A 15 7.81 2.49 -6.37
C PHE A 15 8.40 1.08 -6.43
N SER A 16 8.51 0.44 -5.26
CA SER A 16 9.02 -0.91 -5.12
C SER A 16 8.27 -1.66 -4.03
N VAL A 17 7.58 -2.72 -4.44
CA VAL A 17 6.89 -3.67 -3.57
C VAL A 17 7.85 -4.28 -2.55
N GLU A 18 9.08 -4.58 -2.96
CA GLU A 18 10.10 -5.16 -2.11
C GLU A 18 10.54 -4.19 -1.00
N LYS A 19 10.78 -2.92 -1.36
CA LYS A 19 11.13 -1.90 -0.37
C LYS A 19 9.97 -1.65 0.61
N PHE A 20 8.71 -1.69 0.16
CA PHE A 20 7.54 -1.66 1.05
C PHE A 20 7.52 -2.84 2.02
N THR A 21 7.79 -4.03 1.53
CA THR A 21 7.84 -5.24 2.36
C THR A 21 8.87 -5.12 3.48
N HIS A 22 10.07 -4.62 3.16
CA HIS A 22 11.11 -4.36 4.16
C HIS A 22 10.68 -3.31 5.18
N PHE A 23 10.08 -2.21 4.70
CA PHE A 23 9.58 -1.14 5.57
C PHE A 23 8.54 -1.64 6.58
N PHE A 24 7.55 -2.42 6.15
CA PHE A 24 6.52 -2.94 7.05
C PHE A 24 7.05 -3.99 8.03
N ARG A 25 8.00 -4.84 7.61
CA ARG A 25 8.70 -5.77 8.52
C ARG A 25 9.50 -5.05 9.61
N GLU A 26 10.17 -3.96 9.26
CA GLU A 26 10.90 -3.13 10.22
C GLU A 26 9.95 -2.48 11.25
N LYS A 27 8.76 -2.07 10.79
CA LYS A 27 7.74 -1.44 11.65
C LYS A 27 7.02 -2.41 12.57
N SER A 28 6.79 -3.64 12.15
CA SER A 28 6.10 -4.64 12.97
C SER A 28 6.57 -6.04 12.66
N ARG A 29 7.01 -6.76 13.70
CA ARG A 29 7.33 -8.19 13.64
C ARG A 29 6.10 -9.07 13.33
N ARG A 30 4.89 -8.54 13.50
CA ARG A 30 3.64 -9.24 13.19
C ARG A 30 3.27 -9.17 11.70
N TYR A 31 4.00 -8.40 10.89
CA TYR A 31 3.77 -8.30 9.46
C TYR A 31 4.12 -9.59 8.74
N ARG A 32 3.12 -10.21 8.12
CA ARG A 32 3.28 -11.38 7.23
C ARG A 32 3.29 -10.93 5.78
N VAL A 33 4.28 -11.41 5.04
CA VAL A 33 4.37 -11.22 3.59
C VAL A 33 3.54 -12.28 2.90
N ILE A 34 2.68 -11.87 1.97
CA ILE A 34 1.74 -12.76 1.27
C ILE A 34 2.03 -12.83 -0.24
N ASN A 35 2.27 -11.69 -0.90
CA ASN A 35 2.51 -11.61 -2.36
C ASN A 35 1.46 -12.37 -3.20
N GLU A 36 0.17 -12.16 -2.90
CA GLU A 36 -0.94 -12.81 -3.61
C GLU A 36 -1.51 -11.88 -4.68
N SER A 37 -1.75 -12.40 -5.89
CA SER A 37 -2.41 -11.64 -6.97
C SER A 37 -3.86 -11.34 -6.62
N TYR A 38 -4.22 -10.07 -6.75
CA TYR A 38 -5.55 -9.51 -6.52
C TYR A 38 -6.22 -9.09 -7.83
N ASN A 39 -5.84 -9.72 -8.95
CA ASN A 39 -6.35 -9.40 -10.30
C ASN A 39 -7.87 -9.58 -10.45
N ARG A 40 -8.52 -10.32 -9.53
CA ARG A 40 -9.98 -10.41 -9.44
C ARG A 40 -10.68 -9.05 -9.21
N PHE A 41 -9.93 -8.04 -8.78
CA PHE A 41 -10.41 -6.67 -8.57
C PHE A 41 -10.05 -5.73 -9.73
N ASN A 42 -9.54 -6.26 -10.85
CA ASN A 42 -9.26 -5.43 -12.02
C ASN A 42 -10.55 -4.85 -12.59
N ASP A 43 -10.54 -3.56 -12.90
CA ASP A 43 -11.63 -2.82 -13.54
C ASP A 43 -11.06 -1.73 -14.46
N ASP A 44 -11.93 -0.84 -14.94
CA ASP A 44 -11.54 0.26 -15.85
C ASP A 44 -10.58 1.27 -15.21
N ASN A 45 -10.44 1.29 -13.89
CA ASN A 45 -9.66 2.25 -13.11
C ASN A 45 -8.40 1.65 -12.47
N PHE A 46 -8.43 0.35 -12.16
CA PHE A 46 -7.38 -0.35 -11.42
C PHE A 46 -7.03 -1.68 -12.08
N LYS A 47 -5.74 -1.98 -12.14
CA LYS A 47 -5.24 -3.27 -12.63
C LYS A 47 -4.04 -3.75 -11.79
N ASP A 48 -3.57 -4.95 -12.12
CA ASP A 48 -2.35 -5.56 -11.56
C ASP A 48 -2.32 -5.51 -10.02
N GLY A 49 -3.49 -5.78 -9.41
CA GLY A 49 -3.65 -5.80 -7.97
C GLY A 49 -2.74 -6.83 -7.31
N LEU A 50 -2.08 -6.42 -6.23
CA LEU A 50 -1.19 -7.28 -5.45
C LEU A 50 -1.43 -7.06 -3.95
N LYS A 51 -1.70 -8.12 -3.22
CA LYS A 51 -1.68 -8.11 -1.75
C LYS A 51 -0.25 -8.39 -1.28
N LEU A 52 0.43 -7.36 -0.77
CA LEU A 52 1.81 -7.45 -0.29
C LEU A 52 1.89 -8.23 1.02
N GLY A 53 0.96 -7.94 1.94
CA GLY A 53 1.00 -8.53 3.26
C GLY A 53 -0.10 -8.05 4.18
N GLU A 54 -0.03 -8.51 5.41
CA GLU A 54 -1.04 -8.24 6.42
C GLU A 54 -0.49 -8.28 7.85
N ILE A 55 -1.24 -7.67 8.76
CA ILE A 55 -1.07 -7.83 10.21
C ILE A 55 -2.42 -8.22 10.78
N ASP A 56 -2.46 -9.35 11.48
CA ASP A 56 -3.60 -9.73 12.31
C ASP A 56 -3.43 -9.06 13.69
N PHE A 57 -4.34 -8.16 14.04
CA PHE A 57 -4.51 -7.59 15.38
C PHE A 57 -5.63 -8.33 16.12
N GLU A 58 -5.75 -8.08 17.42
CA GLU A 58 -6.80 -8.69 18.24
C GLU A 58 -8.19 -8.15 17.89
N ASP A 59 -8.26 -6.90 17.44
CA ASP A 59 -9.47 -6.14 17.12
C ASP A 59 -9.69 -5.93 15.62
N GLY A 60 -8.81 -6.46 14.76
CA GLY A 60 -8.92 -6.25 13.32
C GLY A 60 -7.74 -6.77 12.52
N LYS A 61 -7.73 -6.42 11.23
CA LYS A 61 -6.66 -6.79 10.30
C LYS A 61 -6.22 -5.56 9.51
N LEU A 62 -4.91 -5.37 9.39
CA LEU A 62 -4.33 -4.45 8.41
C LEU A 62 -3.96 -5.25 7.16
N LEU A 63 -4.43 -4.79 6.01
CA LEU A 63 -4.01 -5.29 4.70
C LEU A 63 -3.17 -4.24 4.00
N VAL A 64 -2.07 -4.67 3.40
CA VAL A 64 -1.21 -3.82 2.57
C VAL A 64 -1.30 -4.35 1.15
N CYS A 65 -1.82 -3.51 0.24
CA CYS A 65 -2.02 -3.85 -1.16
C CYS A 65 -1.48 -2.75 -2.08
N ALA A 66 -1.12 -3.11 -3.30
CA ALA A 66 -0.77 -2.21 -4.38
C ALA A 66 -1.69 -2.49 -5.57
N PHE A 67 -2.11 -1.43 -6.24
CA PHE A 67 -2.91 -1.48 -7.46
C PHE A 67 -2.33 -0.44 -8.42
N GLU A 68 -2.18 -0.81 -9.69
CA GLU A 68 -1.83 0.14 -10.73
C GLU A 68 -3.09 0.88 -11.15
N VAL A 69 -3.05 2.20 -11.13
CA VAL A 69 -4.16 3.05 -11.60
C VAL A 69 -4.01 3.23 -13.10
N THR A 70 -5.07 2.96 -13.86
CA THR A 70 -5.07 3.06 -15.33
C THR A 70 -5.28 4.48 -15.84
N LYS A 71 -5.83 5.35 -14.99
CA LYS A 71 -6.09 6.75 -15.28
C LYS A 71 -5.01 7.63 -14.65
N ASP A 72 -4.74 8.75 -15.30
CA ASP A 72 -3.87 9.77 -14.71
C ASP A 72 -4.42 10.19 -13.35
N LEU A 73 -3.53 10.22 -12.36
CA LEU A 73 -3.86 10.72 -11.04
C LEU A 73 -4.12 12.23 -11.14
N SER A 74 -5.40 12.63 -11.21
CA SER A 74 -5.78 14.02 -11.03
C SER A 74 -5.41 14.48 -9.61
N GLU A 75 -5.12 15.77 -9.42
CA GLU A 75 -4.81 16.34 -8.09
C GLU A 75 -5.76 15.83 -7.01
N ARG A 76 -5.21 15.56 -5.82
CA ARG A 76 -5.95 15.09 -4.65
C ARG A 76 -7.15 16.01 -4.37
N ARG A 77 -8.34 15.60 -4.79
CA ARG A 77 -9.58 16.12 -4.20
C ARG A 77 -9.76 15.45 -2.86
N GLY A 78 -9.25 16.08 -1.81
CA GLY A 78 -9.68 15.73 -0.45
C GLY A 78 -11.19 15.97 -0.37
N GLN A 79 -11.97 14.91 -0.21
CA GLN A 79 -13.40 15.03 0.08
C GLN A 79 -13.53 15.60 1.49
N LYS A 80 -13.54 16.93 1.62
CA LYS A 80 -14.11 17.59 2.79
C LYS A 80 -15.61 17.39 2.66
N ASN A 81 -16.19 16.45 3.40
CA ASN A 81 -17.63 16.50 3.65
C ASN A 81 -17.89 17.80 4.42
N PRO A 82 -18.66 18.76 3.88
CA PRO A 82 -19.23 19.82 4.70
C PRO A 82 -20.30 19.15 5.58
N ILE A 83 -20.22 19.41 6.89
CA ILE A 83 -21.32 19.19 7.83
C ILE A 83 -22.38 20.25 7.54
#